data_AF-A0A959AN94-F1
#
_entry.id   AF-A0A959AN94-F1
#
_cell.length_a   1.000
_cell.length_b   1.000
_cell.length_c   1.000
_cell.angle_alpha   90.00
_cell.angle_beta   90.00
_cell.angle_gamma   90.00
#
_symmetry.space_group_name_H-M   'P 1'
#
loop_
_entity.id
_entity.type
_entity.pdbx_description
1 polymer ?
#
loop_
_entity_poly.entity_id
_entity_poly.type
_entity_poly.pdbx_seq_one_letter_code
_entity_poly.pdbx_strand_id
1 'polypeptide(L)'
;MHTLTGGKIKGSVAPASTTSGRYLSVDFLRGLTVAFMILVNTPGTWDYVYKPLRHADWHGCTPTDIVFPCFLFIIGISMWFSFGKFGRRLTKPAVLKVLKRVVLMFAIGMLLNKFPVFWRNLDHWHVMGVLQRIALAYGLAALLVLALSRNALYIVSALILLLYWGIMHWFASPGGDPYGLNTNALLRFDGWLYGLEVDAVAGIEHI
;
A
#
# COMPACT_ATOMS: atom_id res chain seq x y z
N MET A 1 42.91 61.97 -24.72
CA MET A 1 42.95 60.95 -23.64
C MET A 1 41.51 60.55 -23.31
N HIS A 2 41.03 59.46 -23.91
CA HIS A 2 39.74 58.84 -23.63
C HIS A 2 39.92 57.83 -22.49
N THR A 3 39.06 57.86 -21.46
CA THR A 3 38.85 56.69 -20.57
C THR A 3 37.48 56.79 -19.88
N LEU A 4 36.48 56.35 -20.66
CA LEU A 4 35.31 55.53 -20.31
C LEU A 4 34.76 55.59 -18.87
N THR A 5 33.62 56.26 -18.79
CA THR A 5 32.60 56.27 -17.74
C THR A 5 32.16 54.85 -17.36
N GLY A 6 32.08 54.59 -16.04
CA GLY A 6 31.68 53.32 -15.45
C GLY A 6 30.32 52.82 -15.93
N GLY A 7 30.33 51.69 -16.64
CA GLY A 7 29.14 50.94 -17.02
C GLY A 7 28.52 50.24 -15.81
N LYS A 8 27.27 50.57 -15.51
CA LYS A 8 26.42 49.82 -14.57
C LYS A 8 26.30 48.37 -15.03
N ILE A 9 26.90 47.47 -14.26
CA ILE A 9 26.75 46.02 -14.41
C ILE A 9 25.33 45.67 -13.95
N LYS A 10 24.38 45.54 -14.89
CA LYS A 10 23.06 44.97 -14.60
C LYS A 10 23.27 43.50 -14.25
N GLY A 11 23.28 43.19 -12.95
CA GLY A 11 23.16 41.82 -12.47
C GLY A 11 21.83 41.24 -12.92
N SER A 12 21.87 40.43 -13.98
CA SER A 12 20.77 39.56 -14.37
C SER A 12 20.67 38.48 -13.31
N VAL A 13 19.83 38.70 -12.29
CA VAL A 13 19.43 37.64 -11.37
C VAL A 13 18.53 36.70 -12.17
N ALA A 14 19.08 35.59 -12.64
CA ALA A 14 18.29 34.51 -13.22
C ALA A 14 17.18 34.13 -12.21
N PRO A 15 15.92 33.94 -12.64
CA PRO A 15 14.88 33.51 -11.74
C PRO A 15 15.31 32.18 -11.12
N ALA A 16 15.48 32.15 -9.80
CA ALA A 16 15.76 30.94 -9.07
C ALA A 16 14.71 29.91 -9.47
N SER A 17 15.14 28.87 -10.19
CA SER A 17 14.27 27.76 -10.54
C SER A 17 13.70 27.23 -9.23
N THR A 18 12.40 27.41 -8.99
CA THR A 18 11.72 26.77 -7.87
C THR A 18 11.73 25.28 -8.14
N THR A 19 12.84 24.61 -7.83
CA THR A 19 12.91 23.17 -7.80
C THR A 19 11.82 22.75 -6.84
N SER A 20 10.77 22.11 -7.36
CA SER A 20 9.74 21.51 -6.53
C SER A 20 10.44 20.61 -5.51
N GLY A 21 10.58 21.07 -4.27
CA GLY A 21 11.42 20.44 -3.27
C GLY A 21 11.04 18.97 -3.13
N ARG A 22 11.99 18.08 -3.40
CA ARG A 22 11.84 16.65 -3.09
C ARG A 22 11.98 16.51 -1.58
N TYR A 23 11.00 15.86 -0.95
CA TYR A 23 11.06 15.59 0.48
C TYR A 23 12.02 14.41 0.72
N LEU A 24 13.28 14.74 1.04
CA LEU A 24 14.34 13.77 1.29
C LEU A 24 13.95 12.77 2.39
N SER A 25 13.26 13.23 3.44
CA SER A 25 12.77 12.36 4.52
C SER A 25 11.79 11.30 4.04
N VAL A 26 10.90 11.63 3.10
CA VAL A 26 9.92 10.69 2.53
C VAL A 26 10.60 9.67 1.64
N ASP A 27 11.57 10.11 0.83
CA ASP A 27 12.33 9.21 -0.04
C ASP A 27 13.24 8.26 0.78
N PHE A 28 13.89 8.76 1.83
CA PHE A 28 14.70 7.96 2.76
C PHE A 28 13.85 6.90 3.48
N LEU A 29 12.73 7.31 4.08
CA LEU A 29 11.85 6.41 4.82
C LEU A 29 11.24 5.32 3.91
N ARG A 30 10.90 5.67 2.66
CA ARG A 30 10.45 4.69 1.66
C ARG A 30 11.55 3.68 1.34
N GLY A 31 12.78 4.14 1.12
CA GLY A 31 13.93 3.28 0.86
C GLY A 31 14.23 2.34 2.02
N LEU A 32 14.22 2.86 3.25
CA LEU A 32 14.41 2.07 4.47
C LEU A 32 13.36 0.97 4.60
N THR A 33 12.09 1.29 4.35
CA THR A 33 11.00 0.32 4.46
C THR A 33 11.13 -0.81 3.42
N VAL A 34 11.53 -0.47 2.18
CA VAL A 34 11.78 -1.49 1.14
C VAL A 34 13.01 -2.34 1.48
N ALA A 35 14.08 -1.74 1.97
CA ALA A 35 15.27 -2.48 2.40
C ALA A 35 14.93 -3.47 3.53
N PHE A 36 14.12 -3.04 4.49
CA PHE A 36 13.66 -3.91 5.57
C PHE A 36 12.71 -5.00 5.06
N MET A 37 11.80 -4.70 4.13
CA MET A 37 10.97 -5.72 3.45
C MET A 37 11.82 -6.80 2.77
N ILE A 38 12.91 -6.42 2.10
CA ILE A 38 13.81 -7.39 1.46
C ILE A 38 14.55 -8.20 2.53
N LEU A 39 15.03 -7.55 3.59
CA LEU A 39 15.75 -8.21 4.68
C LEU A 39 14.90 -9.29 5.37
N VAL A 40 13.64 -8.99 5.67
CA VAL A 40 12.74 -9.93 6.37
C VAL A 40 12.23 -11.05 5.47
N ASN A 41 12.03 -10.78 4.18
CA ASN A 41 11.55 -11.79 3.22
C ASN A 41 12.68 -12.69 2.68
N THR A 42 13.94 -12.30 2.86
CA THR A 42 15.10 -13.07 2.40
C THR A 42 16.06 -13.37 3.55
N PRO A 43 15.67 -14.17 4.56
CA PRO A 43 16.54 -14.49 5.70
C PRO A 43 17.68 -15.46 5.35
N GLY A 44 17.77 -15.94 4.10
CA GLY A 44 18.74 -16.94 3.67
C GLY A 44 18.33 -18.34 4.10
N THR A 45 18.46 -18.65 5.40
CA THR A 45 18.05 -19.95 5.98
C THR A 45 17.04 -19.73 7.10
N TRP A 46 15.88 -20.37 6.99
CA TRP A 46 14.78 -20.25 7.95
C TRP A 46 15.12 -20.81 9.35
N ASP A 47 16.17 -21.64 9.45
CA ASP A 47 16.68 -22.18 10.72
C ASP A 47 17.52 -21.18 11.54
N TYR A 48 18.11 -20.16 10.90
CA TYR A 48 19.03 -19.20 11.54
C TYR A 48 18.52 -17.75 11.48
N VAL A 49 17.20 -17.56 11.57
CA VAL A 49 16.61 -16.22 11.60
C VAL A 49 16.70 -15.62 12.99
N TYR A 50 17.27 -14.42 13.11
CA TYR A 50 17.26 -13.67 14.37
C TYR A 50 15.83 -13.52 14.90
N LYS A 51 15.62 -13.78 16.19
CA LYS A 51 14.28 -13.72 16.84
C LYS A 51 13.47 -12.45 16.52
N PRO A 52 14.03 -11.23 16.43
CA PRO A 52 13.28 -10.02 16.05
C PRO A 52 12.88 -9.95 14.57
N LEU A 53 13.47 -10.78 13.71
CA LEU A 53 13.19 -10.87 12.27
C LEU A 53 12.16 -11.96 11.93
N ARG A 54 11.61 -12.65 12.93
CA ARG A 54 10.52 -13.62 12.75
C ARG A 54 9.17 -12.94 13.02
N HIS A 55 8.16 -13.30 12.23
CA HIS A 55 6.78 -12.90 12.53
C HIS A 55 6.32 -13.55 13.83
N ALA A 56 5.51 -12.83 14.61
CA ALA A 56 4.81 -13.44 15.74
C ALA A 56 3.79 -14.47 15.23
N ASP A 57 3.63 -15.60 15.93
CA ASP A 57 2.73 -16.67 15.48
C ASP A 57 1.25 -16.26 15.52
N TRP A 58 0.86 -15.42 16.49
CA TRP A 58 -0.53 -14.96 16.63
C TRP A 58 -0.68 -13.72 17.52
N HIS A 59 -0.16 -13.81 18.75
CA HIS A 59 -0.16 -12.73 19.72
C HIS A 59 1.26 -12.22 19.91
N GLY A 60 1.52 -11.01 19.44
CA GLY A 60 2.82 -10.37 19.50
C GLY A 60 2.91 -9.26 18.46
N CYS A 61 3.93 -8.43 18.59
CA CYS A 61 4.29 -7.44 17.58
C CYS A 61 5.80 -7.49 17.45
N THR A 62 6.30 -8.09 16.37
CA THR A 62 7.73 -8.04 16.08
C THR A 62 8.03 -6.89 15.11
N PRO A 63 9.28 -6.41 15.06
CA PRO A 63 9.67 -5.37 14.12
C PRO A 63 9.31 -5.67 12.65
N THR A 64 9.23 -6.95 12.27
CA THR A 64 8.83 -7.38 10.93
C THR A 64 7.38 -7.11 10.59
N ASP A 65 6.50 -7.13 11.60
CA ASP A 65 5.06 -6.98 11.40
C ASP A 65 4.71 -5.50 11.16
N ILE A 66 5.54 -4.59 11.68
CA ILE A 66 5.38 -3.12 11.58
C ILE A 66 5.77 -2.60 10.19
N VAL A 67 6.59 -3.34 9.44
CA VAL A 67 7.14 -2.91 8.13
C VAL A 67 6.04 -2.63 7.13
N PHE A 68 5.06 -3.53 7.05
CA PHE A 68 3.95 -3.42 6.12
C PHE A 68 3.02 -2.23 6.43
N PRO A 69 2.56 -2.03 7.68
CA PRO A 69 1.87 -0.81 8.10
C PRO A 69 2.66 0.47 7.79
N CYS A 70 3.96 0.51 8.09
CA CYS A 70 4.83 1.65 7.79
C CYS A 70 4.87 1.93 6.28
N PHE A 71 4.97 0.89 5.45
CA PHE A 71 4.97 1.03 3.99
C PHE A 71 3.68 1.69 3.46
N LEU A 72 2.52 1.20 3.92
CA LEU A 72 1.22 1.76 3.53
C LEU A 72 1.08 3.22 3.99
N PHE A 73 1.55 3.54 5.20
CA PHE A 73 1.55 4.90 5.72
C PHE A 73 2.37 5.86 4.86
N ILE A 74 3.59 5.48 4.45
CA ILE A 74 4.46 6.29 3.59
C ILE A 74 3.84 6.48 2.19
N ILE A 75 3.19 5.45 1.65
CA ILE A 75 2.44 5.55 0.39
C ILE A 75 1.34 6.60 0.51
N GLY A 76 0.59 6.60 1.62
CA GLY A 76 -0.46 7.58 1.90
C GLY A 76 0.08 9.01 1.98
N ILE A 77 1.17 9.24 2.72
CA ILE A 77 1.82 10.56 2.80
C ILE A 77 2.30 11.01 1.41
N SER A 78 2.95 10.11 0.67
CA SER A 78 3.45 10.38 -0.69
C SER A 78 2.31 10.75 -1.65
N MET A 79 1.15 10.11 -1.49
CA MET A 79 -0.07 10.42 -2.25
C MET A 79 -0.56 11.83 -1.95
N TRP A 80 -0.66 12.21 -0.67
CA TRP A 80 -1.12 13.54 -0.26
C TRP A 80 -0.25 14.67 -0.85
N PHE A 81 1.07 14.51 -0.84
CA PHE A 81 1.98 15.47 -1.46
C PHE A 81 1.87 15.50 -3.00
N SER A 82 1.66 14.34 -3.64
CA SER A 82 1.48 14.26 -5.11
C SER A 82 0.24 15.02 -5.58
N PHE A 83 -0.86 15.00 -4.81
CA PHE A 83 -2.10 15.73 -5.13
C PHE A 83 -2.08 17.20 -4.75
N GLY A 84 -1.14 17.64 -3.89
CA GLY A 84 -0.89 19.05 -3.64
C GLY A 84 -0.67 19.86 -4.93
N LYS A 85 -0.05 19.23 -5.95
CA LYS A 85 0.20 19.85 -7.27
C LYS A 85 -1.06 20.02 -8.14
N PHE A 86 -2.14 19.31 -7.84
CA PHE A 86 -3.40 19.35 -8.61
C PHE A 86 -4.50 20.14 -7.89
N GLY A 87 -4.16 20.93 -6.87
CA GLY A 87 -5.12 21.71 -6.10
C GLY A 87 -6.09 20.87 -5.26
N ARG A 88 -5.81 19.56 -5.06
CA ARG A 88 -6.65 18.59 -4.34
C ARG A 88 -8.13 18.63 -4.77
N ARG A 89 -8.36 18.79 -6.08
CA ARG A 89 -9.69 18.73 -6.68
C ARG A 89 -9.77 17.56 -7.64
N LEU A 90 -10.99 17.09 -7.87
CA LEU A 90 -11.30 16.03 -8.80
C LEU A 90 -11.14 16.52 -10.26
N THR A 91 -9.91 16.66 -10.69
CA THR A 91 -9.57 17.09 -12.06
C THR A 91 -9.27 15.84 -12.91
N LYS A 92 -9.74 15.82 -14.17
CA LYS A 92 -9.45 14.75 -15.14
C LYS A 92 -7.97 14.28 -15.17
N PRO A 93 -6.95 15.17 -15.20
CA PRO A 93 -5.54 14.74 -15.16
C PRO A 93 -5.13 14.05 -13.86
N ALA A 94 -5.72 14.42 -12.71
CA ALA A 94 -5.42 13.77 -11.44
C ALA A 94 -5.98 12.34 -11.42
N VAL A 95 -7.22 12.15 -11.88
CA VAL A 95 -7.85 10.83 -11.98
C VAL A 95 -7.11 9.93 -12.97
N LEU A 96 -6.74 10.45 -14.15
CA LEU A 96 -5.99 9.67 -15.14
C LEU A 96 -4.60 9.24 -14.61
N LYS A 97 -3.93 10.10 -13.84
CA LYS A 97 -2.66 9.77 -13.18
C LYS A 97 -2.82 8.65 -12.16
N VAL A 98 -3.89 8.67 -11.37
CA VAL A 98 -4.23 7.61 -10.42
C VAL A 98 -4.52 6.31 -11.16
N LEU A 99 -5.40 6.35 -12.15
CA LEU A 99 -5.79 5.18 -12.93
C LEU A 99 -4.58 4.51 -13.59
N LYS A 100 -3.70 5.30 -14.23
CA LYS A 100 -2.46 4.79 -14.83
C LYS A 100 -1.58 4.08 -13.80
N ARG A 101 -1.47 4.62 -12.58
CA ARG A 101 -0.68 4.02 -11.50
C ARG A 101 -1.31 2.72 -11.00
N VAL A 102 -2.63 2.70 -10.80
CA VAL A 102 -3.36 1.49 -10.36
C VAL A 102 -3.23 0.38 -11.39
N VAL A 103 -3.48 0.69 -12.68
CA VAL A 103 -3.35 -0.27 -13.78
C VAL A 103 -1.93 -0.80 -13.89
N LEU A 104 -0.91 0.06 -13.78
CA LEU A 104 0.48 -0.37 -13.83
C LEU A 104 0.86 -1.27 -12.65
N MET A 105 0.46 -0.92 -11.43
CA MET A 105 0.72 -1.76 -10.25
C MET A 105 0.00 -3.11 -10.36
N PHE A 106 -1.24 -3.11 -10.85
CA PHE A 106 -2.02 -4.32 -11.06
C PHE A 106 -1.40 -5.22 -12.14
N ALA A 107 -1.00 -4.64 -13.28
CA ALA A 107 -0.35 -5.36 -14.38
C ALA A 107 1.00 -5.96 -13.96
N ILE A 108 1.83 -5.20 -13.24
CA ILE A 108 3.09 -5.70 -12.67
C ILE A 108 2.81 -6.82 -11.66
N GLY A 109 1.77 -6.69 -10.82
CA GLY A 109 1.38 -7.72 -9.86
C GLY A 109 0.96 -9.03 -10.54
N MET A 110 0.17 -8.95 -11.60
CA MET A 110 -0.18 -10.12 -12.40
C MET A 110 1.01 -10.73 -13.12
N LEU A 111 1.92 -9.90 -13.64
CA LEU A 111 3.12 -10.36 -14.33
C LEU A 111 4.04 -11.13 -13.36
N LEU A 112 4.30 -10.57 -12.18
CA LEU A 112 5.13 -11.21 -11.15
C LEU A 112 4.48 -12.48 -10.60
N ASN A 113 3.15 -12.55 -10.52
CA ASN A 113 2.45 -13.76 -10.09
C ASN A 113 2.62 -14.92 -11.09
N LYS A 114 2.74 -14.62 -12.40
CA LYS A 114 2.92 -15.63 -13.47
C LYS A 114 4.37 -15.89 -13.87
N PHE A 115 5.33 -15.08 -13.42
CA PHE A 115 6.75 -15.25 -13.75
C PHE A 115 7.40 -16.31 -12.83
N PRO A 116 8.15 -17.31 -13.32
CA PRO A 116 8.53 -17.63 -14.71
C PRO A 116 7.64 -18.68 -15.41
N VAL A 117 6.61 -19.21 -14.73
CA VAL A 117 5.83 -20.37 -15.21
C VAL A 117 4.52 -19.92 -15.85
N PHE A 118 4.61 -19.15 -16.93
CA PHE A 118 3.45 -18.56 -17.62
C PHE A 118 2.40 -19.57 -18.10
N TRP A 119 2.81 -20.83 -18.30
CA TRP A 119 2.08 -21.86 -19.05
C TRP A 119 1.75 -23.14 -18.25
N ARG A 120 2.12 -23.23 -16.97
CA ARG A 120 1.91 -24.45 -16.16
C ARG A 120 0.94 -24.15 -15.03
N ASN A 121 -0.08 -25.00 -14.89
CA ASN A 121 -1.13 -24.98 -13.86
C ASN A 121 -2.00 -23.72 -13.89
N LEU A 122 -2.99 -23.69 -14.80
CA LEU A 122 -4.06 -22.68 -14.83
C LEU A 122 -5.12 -22.92 -13.73
N ASP A 123 -5.06 -24.06 -13.05
CA ASP A 123 -6.10 -24.54 -12.14
C ASP A 123 -6.08 -23.85 -10.75
N HIS A 124 -4.98 -23.17 -10.39
CA HIS A 124 -4.86 -22.41 -9.13
C HIS A 124 -4.46 -20.96 -9.38
N TRP A 125 -5.34 -20.22 -10.07
CA TRP A 125 -5.10 -18.80 -10.31
C TRP A 125 -5.33 -17.97 -9.04
N HIS A 126 -4.23 -17.62 -8.34
CA HIS A 126 -4.26 -16.62 -7.28
C HIS A 126 -4.27 -15.20 -7.87
N VAL A 127 -5.47 -14.74 -8.28
CA VAL A 127 -5.65 -13.40 -8.90
C VAL A 127 -5.23 -12.28 -7.95
N MET A 128 -5.44 -12.46 -6.64
CA MET A 128 -5.38 -11.39 -5.63
C MET A 128 -4.10 -11.41 -4.78
N GLY A 129 -2.96 -11.06 -5.38
CA GLY A 129 -1.69 -10.85 -4.67
C GLY A 129 -1.64 -9.54 -3.86
N VAL A 130 -0.59 -9.39 -3.04
CA VAL A 130 -0.38 -8.21 -2.18
C VAL A 130 -0.33 -6.93 -3.03
N LEU A 131 0.36 -6.94 -4.17
CA LEU A 131 0.50 -5.75 -5.02
C LEU A 131 -0.84 -5.31 -5.63
N GLN A 132 -1.69 -6.25 -6.02
CA GLN A 132 -3.04 -6.01 -6.53
C GLN A 132 -3.93 -5.39 -5.45
N ARG A 133 -3.90 -5.93 -4.23
CA ARG A 133 -4.64 -5.40 -3.07
C ARG A 133 -4.22 -3.96 -2.76
N ILE A 134 -2.92 -3.68 -2.77
CA ILE A 134 -2.39 -2.32 -2.55
C ILE A 134 -2.81 -1.39 -3.71
N ALA A 135 -2.82 -1.86 -4.95
CA ALA A 135 -3.25 -1.08 -6.10
C ALA A 135 -4.71 -0.62 -5.98
N LEU A 136 -5.61 -1.54 -5.60
CA LEU A 136 -7.03 -1.25 -5.38
C LEU A 136 -7.23 -0.28 -4.20
N ALA A 137 -6.58 -0.56 -3.06
CA ALA A 137 -6.64 0.30 -1.88
C ALA A 137 -6.12 1.72 -2.19
N TYR A 138 -5.00 1.83 -2.93
CA TYR A 138 -4.45 3.10 -3.38
C TYR A 138 -5.42 3.85 -4.28
N GLY A 139 -6.07 3.16 -5.23
CA GLY A 139 -7.05 3.75 -6.14
C GLY A 139 -8.25 4.33 -5.39
N LEU A 140 -8.87 3.54 -4.51
CA LEU A 140 -10.00 3.97 -3.70
C LEU A 140 -9.64 5.14 -2.77
N ALA A 141 -8.52 5.03 -2.04
CA ALA A 141 -8.05 6.09 -1.17
C ALA A 141 -7.74 7.38 -1.93
N ALA A 142 -7.13 7.28 -3.12
CA ALA A 142 -6.87 8.43 -3.98
C ALA A 142 -8.15 9.12 -4.44
N LEU A 143 -9.17 8.36 -4.82
CA LEU A 143 -10.47 8.92 -5.20
C LEU A 143 -11.15 9.59 -4.02
N LEU A 144 -11.15 8.97 -2.83
CA LEU A 144 -11.68 9.58 -1.61
C LEU A 144 -10.98 10.90 -1.26
N VAL A 145 -9.65 10.94 -1.33
CA VAL A 145 -8.86 12.15 -1.04
C VAL A 145 -9.13 13.27 -2.05
N LEU A 146 -9.44 12.95 -3.31
CA LEU A 146 -9.75 13.94 -4.34
C LEU A 146 -11.21 14.38 -4.35
N ALA A 147 -12.13 13.52 -3.89
CA ALA A 147 -13.58 13.77 -3.89
C ALA A 147 -14.08 14.43 -2.60
N LEU A 148 -13.46 14.13 -1.45
CA LEU A 148 -13.94 14.54 -0.13
C LEU A 148 -13.12 15.67 0.49
N SER A 149 -13.77 16.44 1.36
CA SER A 149 -13.11 17.42 2.21
C SER A 149 -12.32 16.74 3.34
N ARG A 150 -11.34 17.45 3.93
CA ARG A 150 -10.49 16.90 5.00
C ARG A 150 -11.31 16.36 6.19
N ASN A 151 -12.38 17.05 6.57
CA ASN A 151 -13.23 16.64 7.69
C ASN A 151 -14.02 15.37 7.36
N ALA A 152 -14.56 15.31 6.14
CA ALA A 152 -15.27 14.12 5.67
C ALA A 152 -14.32 12.91 5.54
N LEU A 153 -13.04 13.12 5.22
CA LEU A 153 -12.04 12.05 5.17
C LEU A 153 -11.83 11.38 6.53
N TYR A 154 -11.80 12.15 7.62
CA TYR A 154 -11.70 11.59 8.98
C TYR A 154 -12.93 10.76 9.34
N ILE A 155 -14.12 11.27 9.00
CA ILE A 155 -15.40 10.58 9.24
C ILE A 155 -15.45 9.27 8.44
N VAL A 156 -15.14 9.31 7.15
CA VAL A 156 -15.15 8.11 6.29
C VAL A 156 -14.11 7.10 6.75
N SER A 157 -12.91 7.54 7.15
CA SER A 157 -11.89 6.62 7.70
C SER A 157 -12.37 5.93 8.97
N ALA A 158 -12.96 6.69 9.91
CA ALA A 158 -13.52 6.13 11.14
C ALA A 158 -14.69 5.17 10.85
N LEU A 159 -15.58 5.55 9.92
CA LEU A 159 -16.70 4.72 9.49
C LEU A 159 -16.22 3.40 8.88
N ILE A 160 -15.21 3.42 8.00
CA ILE A 160 -14.65 2.19 7.40
C ILE A 160 -14.10 1.26 8.48
N LEU A 161 -13.38 1.80 9.48
CA LEU A 161 -12.83 1.02 10.59
C LEU A 161 -13.92 0.42 11.47
N LEU A 162 -14.93 1.20 11.84
CA LEU A 162 -16.06 0.74 12.66
C LEU A 162 -16.92 -0.26 11.91
N LEU A 163 -17.15 -0.05 10.61
CA LEU A 163 -17.87 -0.98 9.74
C LEU A 163 -17.11 -2.31 9.64
N TYR A 164 -15.80 -2.27 9.43
CA TYR A 164 -14.96 -3.47 9.41
C TYR A 164 -15.04 -4.23 10.74
N TRP A 165 -14.92 -3.52 11.87
CA TRP A 165 -15.04 -4.10 13.20
C TRP A 165 -16.42 -4.72 13.44
N GLY A 166 -17.50 -4.02 13.06
CA GLY A 166 -18.87 -4.52 13.20
C GLY A 166 -19.16 -5.73 12.32
N ILE A 167 -18.65 -5.74 11.08
CA ILE A 167 -18.74 -6.91 10.18
C ILE A 167 -18.04 -8.12 10.80
N MET A 168 -16.83 -7.93 11.33
CA MET A 168 -16.09 -9.01 12.00
C MET A 168 -16.85 -9.54 13.22
N HIS A 169 -17.45 -8.65 14.02
CA HIS A 169 -18.20 -9.05 15.22
C HIS A 169 -19.52 -9.76 14.91
N TRP A 170 -20.27 -9.32 13.89
CA TRP A 170 -21.60 -9.88 13.58
C TRP A 170 -21.58 -11.06 12.61
N PHE A 171 -20.60 -11.16 11.72
CA PHE A 171 -20.52 -12.25 10.74
C PHE A 171 -19.53 -13.37 11.13
N ALA A 172 -18.94 -13.30 12.32
CA ALA A 172 -18.16 -14.39 12.90
C ALA A 172 -18.98 -15.69 13.03
N SER A 173 -18.31 -16.83 12.96
CA SER A 173 -18.97 -18.15 13.09
C SER A 173 -19.68 -18.29 14.44
N PRO A 174 -20.92 -18.81 14.50
CA PRO A 174 -21.63 -19.05 15.77
C PRO A 174 -20.83 -19.99 16.68
N GLY A 175 -20.41 -19.51 17.85
CA GLY A 175 -19.68 -20.30 18.85
C GLY A 175 -18.15 -20.30 18.76
N GLY A 176 -17.55 -19.52 17.85
CA GLY A 176 -16.09 -19.35 17.75
C GLY A 176 -15.62 -17.93 18.09
N ASP A 177 -14.31 -17.75 18.31
CA ASP A 177 -13.72 -16.42 18.56
C ASP A 177 -13.89 -15.51 17.32
N PRO A 178 -14.50 -14.32 17.43
CA PRO A 178 -14.76 -13.44 16.27
C PRO A 178 -13.51 -12.94 15.54
N TYR A 179 -12.36 -13.04 16.19
CA TYR A 179 -11.05 -12.61 15.69
C TYR A 179 -10.12 -13.81 15.43
N GLY A 180 -10.63 -15.04 15.56
CA GLY A 180 -9.90 -16.28 15.43
C GLY A 180 -9.51 -16.61 13.99
N LEU A 181 -8.34 -17.19 13.82
CA LEU A 181 -7.67 -17.53 12.55
C LEU A 181 -8.56 -18.30 11.56
N ASN A 182 -9.51 -19.10 12.07
CA ASN A 182 -10.39 -19.98 11.29
C ASN A 182 -11.89 -19.61 11.35
N THR A 183 -12.26 -18.64 12.18
CA THR A 183 -13.66 -18.29 12.49
C THR A 183 -14.06 -16.89 12.03
N ASN A 184 -13.12 -16.18 11.39
CA ASN A 184 -13.28 -14.82 10.90
C ASN A 184 -14.34 -14.71 9.79
N ALA A 185 -15.12 -13.63 9.85
CA ALA A 185 -16.11 -13.28 8.83
C ALA A 185 -15.51 -13.19 7.42
N LEU A 186 -14.24 -12.76 7.32
CA LEU A 186 -13.54 -12.65 6.04
C LEU A 186 -13.33 -14.00 5.35
N LEU A 187 -13.01 -15.07 6.08
CA LEU A 187 -12.85 -16.41 5.46
C LEU A 187 -14.16 -16.92 4.90
N ARG A 188 -15.28 -16.67 5.58
CA ARG A 188 -16.61 -17.05 5.09
C ARG A 188 -17.00 -16.26 3.84
N PHE A 189 -16.68 -14.96 3.82
CA PHE A 189 -16.91 -14.13 2.64
C PHE A 189 -16.03 -14.55 1.46
N ASP A 190 -14.76 -14.87 1.71
CA ASP A 190 -13.81 -15.32 0.69
C ASP A 190 -14.21 -16.68 0.11
N GLY A 191 -14.60 -17.63 0.98
CA GLY A 191 -15.12 -18.93 0.59
C GLY A 191 -16.41 -18.83 -0.22
N TRP A 192 -17.32 -17.93 0.16
CA TRP A 192 -18.53 -17.62 -0.62
C TRP A 192 -18.21 -16.97 -1.98
N LEU A 193 -17.27 -16.03 -2.02
CA LEU A 193 -16.92 -15.27 -3.22
C LEU A 193 -16.15 -16.12 -4.24
N TYR A 194 -15.27 -17.01 -3.77
CA TYR A 194 -14.44 -17.87 -4.61
C TYR A 194 -14.97 -19.30 -4.77
N GLY A 195 -16.08 -19.65 -4.10
CA GLY A 195 -16.67 -20.99 -4.17
C GLY A 195 -15.81 -22.08 -3.52
N LEU A 196 -14.94 -21.72 -2.57
CA LEU A 196 -14.15 -22.67 -1.79
C LEU A 196 -15.02 -23.12 -0.60
N GLU A 197 -15.40 -24.39 -0.56
CA GLU A 197 -16.08 -24.97 0.60
C GLU A 197 -15.16 -24.80 1.82
N VAL A 198 -15.63 -23.98 2.77
CA VAL A 198 -14.96 -23.74 4.05
C VAL A 198 -15.24 -24.95 4.93
N ASP A 199 -14.52 -26.05 4.68
CA ASP A 199 -14.46 -27.18 5.60
C ASP A 199 -13.66 -26.76 6.83
N ALA A 200 -14.36 -26.09 7.74
CA ALA A 200 -13.90 -25.70 9.06
C ALA A 200 -13.70 -26.92 9.98
N VAL A 201 -12.94 -27.94 9.57
CA VAL A 201 -12.45 -29.03 10.45
C VAL A 201 -11.08 -29.57 10.01
N ALA A 202 -10.69 -29.49 8.74
CA ALA A 202 -9.37 -29.96 8.33
C ALA A 202 -8.35 -28.83 8.45
N GLY A 203 -7.43 -28.96 9.40
CA GLY A 203 -6.22 -28.18 9.44
C GLY A 203 -5.54 -28.18 8.07
N ILE A 204 -4.78 -27.12 7.81
CA ILE A 204 -3.91 -26.98 6.65
C ILE A 204 -3.00 -28.22 6.57
N GLU A 205 -3.45 -29.24 5.85
CA GLU A 205 -2.61 -30.28 5.27
C GLU A 205 -2.80 -30.18 3.76
N HIS A 206 -1.67 -29.90 3.10
CA HIS A 206 -1.49 -29.71 1.67
C HIS A 206 -1.91 -28.34 1.13
N ILE A 207 -1.01 -27.37 1.28
CA ILE A 207 -0.20 -26.79 0.18
C ILE A 207 1.18 -26.45 0.75
#